data_AF-A0A7K6EH06-F1
#
_entry.id   AF-A0A7K6EH06-F1
#
_cell.length_a   1.000
_cell.length_b   1.000
_cell.length_c   1.000
_cell.angle_alpha   90.00
_cell.angle_beta   90.00
_cell.angle_gamma   90.00
#
_symmetry.space_group_name_H-M   'P 1'
#
loop_
_entity.id
_entity.type
_entity.pdbx_description
1 polymer ?
#
loop_
_entity_poly.entity_id
_entity_poly.type
_entity_poly.pdbx_seq_one_letter_code
_entity_poly.pdbx_strand_id
1 'polypeptide(L)' 'CAQVCSGLSPQVLSGQGAERHLQGLRQAALSAGEALPEIFLDPAFAQASHFRLCTLQARSREGSWLLRGPLVPDGY' A
#
# COMPACT_ATOMS: atom_id res chain seq x y z
N CYS A 1 1.93 -2.79 19.95
CA CYS A 1 1.36 -2.46 18.62
C CYS A 1 1.27 -0.96 18.35
N ALA A 2 0.55 -0.15 19.15
CA ALA A 2 0.41 1.29 18.88
C ALA A 2 1.75 2.04 18.72
N GLN A 3 2.75 1.70 19.53
CA GLN A 3 4.10 2.29 19.47
C GLN A 3 4.85 1.96 18.17
N VAL A 4 4.66 0.75 17.62
CA VAL A 4 5.26 0.36 16.33
C VAL A 4 4.61 1.16 15.21
N CYS A 5 3.27 1.22 15.19
CA CYS A 5 2.54 2.01 14.20
C CYS A 5 2.90 3.50 14.27
N SER A 6 3.03 4.09 15.47
CA SER A 6 3.44 5.48 15.62
C SER A 6 4.87 5.76 15.16
N GLY A 7 5.75 4.74 15.18
CA GLY A 7 7.11 4.84 14.66
C GLY A 7 7.18 4.75 13.13
N LEU A 8 6.31 3.94 12.52
CA LEU A 8 6.26 3.73 11.07
C LEU A 8 5.64 4.93 10.32
N SER A 9 4.59 5.56 10.87
CA SER A 9 3.89 6.65 10.18
C SER A 9 4.80 7.81 9.74
N PRO A 10 5.70 8.35 10.59
CA PRO A 10 6.65 9.38 10.17
C PRO A 10 7.58 8.92 9.04
N GLN A 11 8.06 7.69 9.07
CA GLN A 11 8.99 7.15 8.06
C GLN A 11 8.31 7.08 6.69
N VAL A 12 7.07 6.57 6.65
CA VAL A 12 6.27 6.51 5.42
C VAL A 12 5.97 7.92 4.90
N LEU A 13 5.63 8.88 5.78
CA LEU A 13 5.40 10.27 5.41
C LEU A 13 6.67 10.96 4.87
N SER A 14 7.85 10.55 5.33
CA SER A 14 9.15 10.99 4.79
C SER A 14 9.58 10.23 3.52
N GLY A 15 8.69 9.42 2.93
CA GLY A 15 8.97 8.69 1.69
C GLY A 15 9.79 7.42 1.84
N GLN A 16 9.99 6.93 3.08
CA GLN A 16 10.75 5.70 3.37
C GLN A 16 9.87 4.44 3.40
N GLY A 17 8.64 4.53 2.89
CA GLY A 17 7.72 3.38 2.79
C GLY A 17 8.14 2.42 1.68
N ALA A 18 8.13 1.11 1.98
CA ALA A 18 8.59 0.08 1.05
C ALA A 18 7.63 -0.11 -0.14
N GLU A 19 6.32 0.01 0.05
CA GLU A 19 5.34 -0.31 -1.00
C GLU A 19 5.50 0.60 -2.23
N ARG A 20 5.72 1.89 -2.02
CA ARG A 20 5.91 2.85 -3.11
C ARG A 20 7.20 2.62 -3.87
N HIS A 21 8.27 2.22 -3.18
CA HIS A 21 9.54 1.88 -3.82
C HIS A 21 9.39 0.62 -4.68
N LEU A 22 8.82 -0.46 -4.12
CA LEU A 22 8.59 -1.70 -4.86
C LEU A 22 7.65 -1.50 -6.06
N GLN A 23 6.60 -0.70 -5.90
CA GLN A 23 5.72 -0.32 -7.01
C GLN A 23 6.46 0.44 -8.11
N GLY A 24 7.35 1.37 -7.73
CA GLY A 24 8.18 2.12 -8.68
C GLY A 24 9.13 1.22 -9.47
N LEU A 25 9.82 0.29 -8.80
CA LEU A 25 10.71 -0.68 -9.45
C LEU A 25 9.96 -1.59 -10.43
N ARG A 26 8.79 -2.09 -10.03
CA ARG A 26 7.91 -2.89 -10.91
C ARG A 26 7.53 -2.09 -12.16
N GLN A 27 7.12 -0.85 -11.99
CA GLN A 27 6.70 0.00 -13.11
C GLN A 27 7.88 0.37 -14.02
N ALA A 28 9.07 0.57 -13.46
CA ALA A 28 10.29 0.84 -14.22
C ALA A 28 10.66 -0.34 -15.12
N ALA A 29 10.72 -1.57 -14.59
CA ALA A 29 11.00 -2.77 -15.37
C ALA A 29 9.98 -2.96 -16.50
N LEU A 30 8.68 -2.79 -16.20
CA LEU A 30 7.62 -2.84 -17.21
C LEU A 30 7.78 -1.77 -18.30
N SER A 31 8.14 -0.54 -17.92
CA SER A 31 8.33 0.54 -18.88
C SER A 31 9.57 0.37 -19.76
N ALA A 32 10.60 -0.31 -19.25
CA ALA A 32 11.82 -0.65 -19.99
C ALA A 32 11.65 -1.88 -20.89
N GLY A 33 10.51 -2.60 -20.80
CA GLY A 33 10.31 -3.86 -21.50
C GLY A 33 11.18 -5.00 -20.96
N GLU A 34 11.70 -4.85 -19.74
CA GLU A 34 12.52 -5.87 -19.08
C GLU A 34 11.64 -6.95 -18.44
N ALA A 35 12.23 -8.12 -18.23
CA ALA A 35 11.58 -9.17 -17.45
C ALA A 35 11.33 -8.68 -16.02
N LEU A 36 10.16 -8.99 -15.47
CA LEU A 36 9.85 -8.68 -14.08
C LEU A 36 10.79 -9.45 -13.14
N PRO A 37 11.43 -8.78 -12.17
CA PRO A 37 12.17 -9.46 -11.12
C PRO A 37 11.32 -10.51 -10.38
N GLU A 38 11.95 -11.63 -10.00
CA GLU A 38 11.27 -12.80 -9.40
C GLU A 38 10.44 -12.46 -8.16
N ILE A 39 10.86 -11.46 -7.36
CA ILE A 39 10.11 -11.00 -6.19
C ILE A 39 8.67 -10.58 -6.52
N PHE A 40 8.41 -10.06 -7.73
CA PHE A 40 7.06 -9.66 -8.15
C PHE A 40 6.21 -10.83 -8.65
N LEU A 41 6.82 -12.01 -8.82
CA LEU A 41 6.16 -13.26 -9.20
C LEU A 41 5.91 -14.15 -7.97
N ASP A 42 6.51 -13.82 -6.82
CA ASP A 42 6.36 -14.56 -5.58
C ASP A 42 4.90 -14.47 -5.06
N PRO A 43 4.24 -15.61 -4.74
CA PRO A 43 2.93 -15.62 -4.09
C PRO A 43 2.87 -14.80 -2.80
N ALA A 44 3.96 -14.68 -2.06
CA ALA A 44 4.04 -13.87 -0.85
C ALA A 44 3.88 -12.36 -1.17
N PHE A 45 4.44 -11.88 -2.28
CA PHE A 45 4.25 -10.51 -2.73
C PHE A 45 2.79 -10.27 -3.15
N ALA A 46 2.18 -11.23 -3.85
CA ALA A 46 0.76 -11.17 -4.20
C ALA A 46 -0.12 -11.10 -2.94
N GLN A 47 0.16 -11.92 -1.92
CA GLN A 47 -0.57 -11.89 -0.65
C GLN A 47 -0.34 -10.57 0.12
N ALA A 48 0.89 -10.08 0.19
CA ALA A 48 1.25 -8.85 0.89
C ALA A 48 0.62 -7.59 0.25
N SER A 49 0.35 -7.62 -1.06
CA SER A 49 -0.29 -6.53 -1.80
C SER A 49 -1.81 -6.68 -1.96
N HIS A 50 -2.40 -7.79 -1.50
CA HIS A 50 -3.84 -8.03 -1.51
C HIS A 50 -4.51 -7.45 -0.25
N PHE A 51 -4.69 -6.12 -0.24
CA PHE A 51 -5.22 -5.39 0.92
C PHE A 51 -6.71 -5.64 1.17
N ARG A 52 -7.01 -6.72 1.91
CA ARG A 52 -8.35 -7.02 2.41
C ARG A 52 -8.89 -6.01 3.42
N LEU A 53 -8.02 -5.19 4.02
CA LEU A 53 -8.39 -4.09 4.90
C LEU A 53 -7.69 -2.83 4.42
N CYS A 54 -8.43 -1.90 3.84
CA CYS A 54 -7.89 -0.61 3.41
C CYS A 54 -8.50 0.52 4.23
N THR A 55 -7.76 1.01 5.21
CA THR A 55 -8.22 2.11 6.07
C THR A 55 -7.70 3.45 5.58
N LEU A 56 -8.50 4.49 5.78
CA LEU A 56 -8.09 5.88 5.56
C LEU A 56 -8.63 6.75 6.70
N GLN A 57 -7.82 7.69 7.15
CA GLN A 57 -8.26 8.66 8.14
C GLN A 57 -8.73 9.94 7.43
N ALA A 58 -10.03 10.21 7.45
CA ALA A 58 -10.60 11.47 6.98
C ALA A 58 -11.09 12.27 8.20
N ARG A 59 -10.49 13.44 8.44
CA ARG A 59 -10.93 14.36 9.49
C ARG A 59 -11.74 15.48 8.85
N SER A 60 -12.99 15.65 9.26
CA SER A 60 -13.87 16.74 8.82
C SER A 60 -14.24 17.63 10.00
N ARG A 61 -14.23 18.95 9.79
CA ARG A 61 -14.69 19.93 10.77
C ARG A 61 -16.21 20.04 10.82
N GLU A 62 -16.88 19.69 9.72
CA GLU A 62 -18.31 19.94 9.50
C GLU A 62 -19.16 18.67 9.72
N GLY A 63 -18.57 17.60 10.27
CA GLY A 63 -19.29 16.35 10.56
C GLY A 63 -19.62 15.50 9.33
N SER A 64 -18.93 15.72 8.21
CA SER A 64 -19.07 14.89 7.01
C SER A 64 -18.28 13.58 7.12
N TRP A 65 -18.82 12.52 6.52
CA TRP A 65 -18.28 11.17 6.55
C TRP A 65 -17.77 10.77 5.16
N LEU A 66 -16.63 10.10 5.10
CA LEU A 66 -16.13 9.49 3.87
C LEU A 66 -16.40 7.99 3.92
N LEU A 67 -17.13 7.50 2.92
CA LEU A 67 -17.33 6.08 2.71
C LEU A 67 -16.55 5.64 1.48
N ARG A 68 -15.78 4.56 1.63
CA ARG A 68 -15.03 3.91 0.56
C ARG A 68 -15.39 2.42 0.61
N GLY A 69 -15.68 1.84 -0.55
CA GLY A 69 -15.86 0.38 -0.67
C GLY A 69 -14.53 -0.37 -0.66
N PRO A 70 -14.57 -1.70 -0.53
CA PRO A 70 -13.36 -2.51 -0.42
C PRO A 70 -12.51 -2.45 -1.71
N LEU A 71 -11.19 -2.58 -1.57
CA LEU A 71 -10.27 -2.60 -2.72
C LEU A 71 -10.28 -3.94 -3.47
N VAL A 72 -10.69 -5.01 -2.81
CA VAL A 72 -10.68 -6.38 -3.33
C VAL A 72 -12.02 -7.06 -3.00
N PRO A 73 -12.49 -8.03 -3.81
CA PRO A 73 -13.81 -8.65 -3.63
C PRO A 73 -14.05 -9.30 -2.25
N ASP A 74 -12.98 -9.75 -1.59
CA ASP A 74 -12.98 -10.42 -0.28
C ASP A 74 -12.48 -9.51 0.87
N GLY A 75 -12.57 -8.19 0.69
CA GLY A 75 -12.08 -7.17 1.62
C GLY A 75 -13.15 -6.28 2.27
N TYR A 76 -12.67 -5.27 3.01
CA TYR A 76 -13.40 -4.22 3.72
C TYR A 76 -12.80 -2.83 3.45
#